data_AF-A0A3D3VX55-F1
#
_entry.id   AF-A0A3D3VX55-F1
#
_cell.length_a   1.000
_cell.length_b   1.000
_cell.length_c   1.000
_cell.angle_alpha   90.00
_cell.angle_beta   90.00
_cell.angle_gamma   90.00
#
_symmetry.space_group_name_H-M   'P 1'
#
loop_
_entity.id
_entity.type
_entity.pdbx_description
1 polymer ?
#
loop_
_entity_poly.entity_id
_entity_poly.type
_entity_poly.pdbx_seq_one_letter_code
_entity_poly.pdbx_strand_id
1 'polypeptide(L)'
;MSLTFEGGEYSEKDLFGEVREAATRERVSSIVQYRDLIDEIVEEKRIYGFFSDHEDIEQIKGDLEARWSEIEKDLARSEEVNIP
;
A
#
# COMPACT_ATOMS: atom_id res chain seq x y z
N MET A 1 27.75 0.83 -14.05
CA MET A 1 26.34 0.72 -14.46
C MET A 1 25.55 1.15 -13.24
N SER A 2 25.29 2.45 -13.13
CA SER A 2 24.61 3.03 -11.97
C SER A 2 23.13 3.00 -12.29
N LEU A 3 22.36 2.18 -11.57
CA LEU A 3 20.91 2.29 -11.56
C LEU A 3 20.56 3.49 -10.68
N THR A 4 20.83 4.70 -11.17
CA THR A 4 20.23 5.91 -10.61
C THR A 4 18.79 5.90 -11.10
N PHE A 5 17.88 5.40 -10.28
CA PHE A 5 16.48 5.77 -10.40
C PHE A 5 16.44 7.30 -10.19
N GLU A 6 16.36 8.05 -11.29
CA GLU A 6 15.94 9.45 -11.22
C GLU A 6 14.58 9.43 -10.52
N GLY A 7 14.53 10.03 -9.34
CA GLY A 7 13.35 10.09 -8.50
C GLY A 7 12.18 10.72 -9.23
N GLY A 8 11.39 9.90 -9.92
CA GLY A 8 9.97 10.14 -9.97
C GLY A 8 9.51 10.01 -8.52
N GLU A 9 9.10 11.13 -7.92
CA GLU A 9 8.50 11.16 -6.59
C GLU A 9 7.55 9.96 -6.48
N TYR A 10 7.91 8.98 -5.64
CA TYR A 10 7.06 7.83 -5.43
C TYR A 10 5.85 8.34 -4.68
N SER A 11 4.78 8.67 -5.42
CA SER A 11 3.68 9.42 -4.85
C SER A 11 2.91 8.52 -3.89
N GLU A 12 2.35 9.10 -2.82
CA GLU A 12 1.43 8.41 -1.92
C GLU A 12 0.30 7.66 -2.68
N LYS A 13 -0.08 8.17 -3.86
CA LYS A 13 -1.04 7.51 -4.76
C LYS A 13 -0.53 6.20 -5.35
N ASP A 14 0.73 6.14 -5.74
CA ASP A 14 1.34 4.93 -6.30
C ASP A 14 1.48 3.87 -5.20
N LEU A 15 1.96 4.29 -4.02
CA LEU A 15 2.06 3.43 -2.84
C LEU A 15 0.69 2.88 -2.41
N PHE A 16 -0.35 3.73 -2.38
CA PHE A 16 -1.70 3.27 -2.10
C PHE A 16 -2.23 2.30 -3.17
N GLY A 17 -1.88 2.53 -4.43
CA GLY A 17 -2.23 1.62 -5.54
C GLY A 17 -1.67 0.22 -5.34
N GLU A 18 -0.40 0.11 -4.95
CA GLU A 18 0.24 -1.16 -4.62
C GLU A 18 -0.39 -1.83 -3.41
N VAL A 19 -0.57 -1.08 -2.31
CA VAL A 19 -1.21 -1.57 -1.08
C VAL A 19 -2.61 -2.10 -1.38
N ARG A 20 -3.40 -1.39 -2.19
CA ARG A 20 -4.73 -1.82 -2.62
C ARG A 20 -4.70 -3.10 -3.45
N GLU A 21 -3.78 -3.18 -4.41
CA GLU A 21 -3.64 -4.36 -5.26
C GLU A 21 -3.25 -5.59 -4.44
N ALA A 22 -2.28 -5.43 -3.54
CA ALA A 22 -1.84 -6.49 -2.64
C ALA A 22 -2.95 -6.91 -1.67
N ALA A 23 -3.67 -5.96 -1.07
CA ALA A 23 -4.80 -6.26 -0.19
C ALA A 23 -5.90 -7.07 -0.88
N THR A 24 -6.16 -6.76 -2.16
CA THR A 24 -7.13 -7.50 -2.99
C THR A 24 -6.61 -8.89 -3.33
N ARG A 25 -5.34 -9.00 -3.75
CA ARG A 25 -4.68 -10.26 -4.12
C ARG A 25 -4.63 -11.23 -2.95
N GLU A 26 -4.29 -10.74 -1.77
CA GLU A 26 -4.13 -11.52 -0.55
C GLU A 26 -5.45 -11.71 0.21
N ARG A 27 -6.53 -11.07 -0.25
CA ARG A 27 -7.85 -11.10 0.38
C ARG A 27 -7.78 -10.70 1.85
N VAL A 28 -7.08 -9.60 2.11
CA VAL A 28 -7.02 -8.96 3.42
C VAL A 28 -8.45 -8.72 3.89
N SER A 29 -8.80 -9.26 5.06
CA SER A 29 -10.18 -9.26 5.56
C SER A 29 -10.34 -8.48 6.86
N SER A 30 -9.27 -7.83 7.32
CA SER A 30 -9.24 -7.12 8.60
C SER A 30 -8.20 -6.01 8.58
N ILE A 31 -8.49 -4.94 9.32
CA ILE A 31 -7.56 -3.82 9.50
C ILE A 31 -6.20 -4.28 10.02
N VAL A 32 -6.13 -5.31 10.87
CA VAL A 32 -4.85 -5.84 11.38
C VAL A 32 -3.99 -6.40 10.23
N GLN A 33 -4.59 -7.22 9.36
CA GLN A 33 -3.90 -7.76 8.19
C GLN A 33 -3.50 -6.65 7.20
N TYR A 34 -4.34 -5.62 7.08
CA TYR A 34 -4.03 -4.46 6.25
C TYR A 34 -2.83 -3.67 6.78
N ARG A 35 -2.72 -3.52 8.11
CA ARG A 35 -1.57 -2.86 8.74
C ARG A 35 -0.28 -3.64 8.55
N ASP A 36 -0.30 -4.96 8.75
CA ASP A 36 0.84 -5.82 8.46
C ASP A 36 1.29 -5.68 6.99
N LEU A 37 0.34 -5.64 6.06
CA LEU A 37 0.62 -5.45 4.64
C LEU A 37 1.24 -4.07 4.33
N ILE A 38 0.72 -3.01 4.93
CA ILE A 38 1.29 -1.67 4.81
C ILE A 38 2.74 -1.69 5.32
N ASP A 39 2.99 -2.31 6.48
CA ASP A 39 4.33 -2.40 7.05
C ASP A 39 5.31 -3.13 6.12
N GLU A 40 4.89 -4.26 5.53
CA GLU A 40 5.70 -5.02 4.58
C GLU A 40 6.06 -4.19 3.34
N ILE A 41 5.07 -3.57 2.69
CA ILE A 41 5.27 -2.79 1.46
C ILE A 41 6.13 -1.55 1.74
N VAL A 42 5.86 -0.84 2.83
CA VAL A 42 6.63 0.34 3.22
C VAL A 42 8.06 -0.04 3.60
N GLU A 43 8.28 -1.12 4.33
CA GLU A 43 9.63 -1.59 4.64
C GLU A 43 10.40 -1.99 3.37
N GLU A 44 9.74 -2.66 2.42
CA GLU A 44 10.31 -2.97 1.12
C GLU A 44 10.75 -1.69 0.38
N LYS A 45 9.86 -0.69 0.26
CA LYS A 45 10.18 0.58 -0.42
C LYS A 45 11.30 1.35 0.26
N ARG A 46 11.35 1.28 1.59
CA ARG A 46 12.46 1.85 2.38
C ARG A 46 13.79 1.19 2.05
N ILE A 47 13.84 -0.14 1.97
CA ILE A 47 15.06 -0.90 1.65
C ILE A 47 15.57 -0.54 0.24
N TYR A 48 14.65 -0.36 -0.71
CA TYR A 48 15.00 0.04 -2.09
C TYR A 48 15.36 1.53 -2.22
N GLY A 49 15.21 2.33 -1.17
CA GLY A 49 15.55 3.77 -1.16
C GLY A 49 14.54 4.64 -1.91
N PHE A 50 13.27 4.23 -1.98
CA PHE A 50 12.20 5.06 -2.56
C PHE A 50 11.85 6.25 -1.68
N PHE A 51 11.98 6.10 -0.36
CA PHE A 51 11.75 7.18 0.58
C PHE A 51 13.00 8.03 0.79
N SER A 52 12.81 9.34 0.87
CA SER A 52 13.86 10.27 1.29
C SER A 52 14.17 10.10 2.78
N ASP A 53 15.40 10.40 3.21
CA ASP A 53 15.79 10.38 4.64
C ASP A 53 14.94 11.29 5.55
N HIS A 54 14.16 12.21 4.96
CA HIS A 54 13.27 13.14 5.66
C HIS A 54 11.79 12.73 5.63
N GLU A 55 11.44 11.61 4.99
CA GLU A 55 10.04 11.16 4.97
C GLU A 55 9.63 10.54 6.31
N ASP A 56 8.51 11.02 6.84
CA ASP A 56 7.87 10.47 8.02
C ASP A 56 7.11 9.19 7.64
N ILE A 57 7.83 8.07 7.68
CA ILE A 57 7.29 6.73 7.39
C ILE A 57 6.03 6.43 8.21
N GLU A 58 6.02 6.82 9.49
CA GLU A 58 4.86 6.62 10.36
C GLU A 58 3.64 7.45 9.92
N GLN A 59 3.87 8.63 9.35
CA GLN A 59 2.81 9.44 8.77
C GLN A 59 2.24 8.76 7.52
N ILE A 60 3.11 8.30 6.61
CA ILE A 60 2.71 7.58 5.39
C ILE A 60 1.88 6.34 5.73
N LYS A 61 2.32 5.54 6.72
CA LYS A 61 1.55 4.38 7.20
C LYS A 61 0.19 4.80 7.75
N GLY A 62 0.13 5.88 8.53
CA GLY A 62 -1.12 6.41 9.07
C GLY A 62 -2.09 6.87 7.98
N ASP A 63 -1.58 7.55 6.94
CA ASP A 63 -2.37 7.99 5.79
C ASP A 63 -2.91 6.79 5.00
N LEU A 64 -2.12 5.73 4.82
CA LEU A 64 -2.58 4.47 4.19
C LEU A 64 -3.61 3.74 5.06
N GLU A 65 -3.41 3.69 6.38
CA GLU A 65 -4.32 3.07 7.34
C GLU A 65 -5.70 3.75 7.33
N ALA A 66 -5.73 5.09 7.27
CA ALA A 66 -6.95 5.88 7.19
C ALA A 66 -7.80 5.56 5.94
N ARG A 67 -7.19 4.98 4.90
CA ARG A 67 -7.84 4.59 3.65
C ARG A 67 -8.36 3.15 3.66
N TRP A 68 -8.31 2.44 4.79
CA TRP A 68 -8.86 1.09 4.94
C TRP A 68 -10.31 0.97 4.44
N SER A 69 -11.17 1.94 4.74
CA SER A 69 -12.57 1.93 4.30
C SER A 69 -12.76 1.98 2.78
N GLU A 70 -11.76 2.42 2.02
CA GLU A 70 -11.78 2.31 0.55
C GLU A 70 -11.48 0.87 0.11
N ILE A 71 -10.53 0.21 0.77
CA ILE A 71 -10.16 -1.18 0.53
C ILE A 71 -11.34 -2.11 0.86
N GLU A 72 -12.00 -1.91 2.00
CA GLU A 72 -13.20 -2.69 2.37
C GLU A 72 -14.29 -2.63 1.29
N LYS A 73 -14.52 -1.45 0.70
CA LYS A 73 -15.50 -1.29 -0.37
C LYS A 73 -15.10 -2.02 -1.64
N ASP A 74 -13.82 -2.02 -1.98
CA ASP A 74 -13.27 -2.73 -3.14
C ASP A 74 -13.34 -4.24 -2.98
N LEU A 75 -13.03 -4.75 -1.80
CA LEU A 75 -13.13 -6.16 -1.45
C LEU A 75 -14.59 -6.64 -1.46
N ALA A 76 -15.49 -5.88 -0.83
CA ALA A 76 -16.93 -6.19 -0.82
C ALA A 76 -17.52 -6.20 -2.25
N ARG A 77 -17.10 -5.26 -3.11
CA ARG A 77 -17.50 -5.24 -4.52
C ARG A 77 -16.97 -6.45 -5.29
N SER A 78 -15.75 -6.89 -4.97
CA SER A 78 -15.12 -8.01 -5.66
C SER A 78 -15.76 -9.36 -5.32
N GLU A 79 -16.35 -9.50 -4.12
CA GLU A 79 -17.17 -10.67 -3.76
C GLU A 79 -18.55 -10.69 -4.46
N GLU A 80 -19.14 -9.52 -4.73
CA GLU A 80 -20.48 -9.40 -5.32
C GLU A 80 -20.54 -9.82 -6.82
N VAL A 81 -19.39 -9.95 -7.50
CA VAL A 81 -19.32 -10.40 -8.91
C VAL A 81 -19.31 -11.93 -9.04
N ASN A 82 -19.25 -12.67 -7.94
CA ASN A 82 -19.21 -14.14 -7.95
C ASN A 82 -20.60 -14.77 -7.70
N ILE A 83 -21.64 -14.25 -8.37
CA ILE A 83 -22.98 -14.85 -8.39
C ILE A 83 -23.06 -15.77 -9.64
N PRO A 84 -23.34 -17.07 -9.49
CA PRO A 84 -23.34 -18.06 -10.59
C PRO A 84 -24.36 -17.81 -11.70
#